data_AF-A0A7K4GLF2-F1
#
_entry.id   AF-A0A7K4GLF2-F1
#
_cell.length_a   1.000
_cell.length_b   1.000
_cell.length_c   1.000
_cell.angle_alpha   90.00
_cell.angle_beta   90.00
_cell.angle_gamma   90.00
#
_symmetry.space_group_name_H-M   'P 1'
#
loop_
_entity.id
_entity.type
_entity.pdbx_description
1 polymer ?
#
loop_
_entity_poly.entity_id
_entity_poly.type
_entity_poly.pdbx_seq_one_letter_code
_entity_poly.pdbx_strand_id
1 'polypeptide(L)'
;MESKLTQSIFSVASHLKIPAIILGGLALPAYNVFRTTIDVDICVYIKSQEVLDEFIIKLKNENIDTLQQPKIEHDLFTVFRQNSEAEIWLKPCDAFTWDQQMVEKIQHYTENFFVLSIEDYILTKIARADRSSIDIDDILQILINNHNNIDWKYLRFRINWRDLMQDFKDILRAFEIDINKEYQIIGKKIINKFNKS
;
A
#
# COMPACT_ATOMS: atom_id res chain seq x y z
N MET A 1 -5.05 16.38 -6.20
CA MET A 1 -5.02 16.56 -7.67
C MET A 1 -4.07 15.51 -8.19
N GLU A 2 -4.60 14.45 -8.80
CA GLU A 2 -3.77 13.32 -9.25
C GLU A 2 -3.00 13.71 -10.51
N SER A 3 -1.73 13.30 -10.59
CA SER A 3 -0.86 13.71 -11.68
C SER A 3 -1.26 13.06 -13.01
N LYS A 4 -0.99 13.73 -14.14
CA LYS A 4 -1.14 13.13 -15.48
C LYS A 4 -0.32 11.86 -15.64
N LEU A 5 0.81 11.75 -14.94
CA LEU A 5 1.66 10.56 -14.94
C LEU A 5 0.90 9.37 -14.34
N THR A 6 0.36 9.53 -13.13
CA THR A 6 -0.43 8.49 -12.43
C THR A 6 -1.61 8.01 -13.28
N GLN A 7 -2.38 8.93 -13.87
CA GLN A 7 -3.51 8.58 -14.74
C GLN A 7 -3.07 7.76 -15.97
N SER A 8 -1.94 8.12 -16.58
CA SER A 8 -1.44 7.42 -17.77
C SER A 8 -0.93 6.02 -17.42
N ILE A 9 -0.28 5.85 -16.27
CA ILE A 9 0.18 4.54 -15.78
C ILE A 9 -1.02 3.61 -15.54
N PHE A 10 -2.06 4.08 -14.86
CA PHE A 10 -3.28 3.29 -14.62
C PHE A 10 -4.03 2.97 -15.92
N SER A 11 -4.06 3.90 -16.88
CA SER A 11 -4.64 3.66 -18.21
C SER A 11 -3.90 2.54 -18.95
N VAL A 12 -2.56 2.56 -18.95
CA VAL A 12 -1.74 1.49 -19.54
C VAL A 12 -1.98 0.16 -18.84
N ALA A 13 -1.99 0.13 -17.51
CA ALA A 13 -2.25 -1.08 -16.74
C ALA A 13 -3.64 -1.67 -17.06
N SER A 14 -4.66 -0.82 -17.10
CA SER A 14 -6.05 -1.20 -17.42
C SER A 14 -6.17 -1.80 -18.82
N HIS A 15 -5.54 -1.20 -19.84
CA HIS A 15 -5.54 -1.75 -21.20
C HIS A 15 -4.91 -3.14 -21.28
N LEU A 16 -3.90 -3.40 -20.47
CA LEU A 16 -3.23 -4.70 -20.37
C LEU A 16 -3.90 -5.65 -19.36
N LYS A 17 -5.01 -5.22 -18.71
CA LYS A 17 -5.71 -5.96 -17.66
C LYS A 17 -4.79 -6.35 -16.49
N ILE A 18 -3.82 -5.49 -16.19
CA ILE A 18 -2.90 -5.61 -15.06
C ILE A 18 -3.54 -4.88 -13.88
N PRO A 19 -3.80 -5.55 -12.74
CA PRO A 19 -4.19 -4.87 -11.52
C PRO A 19 -3.11 -3.88 -11.10
N ALA A 20 -3.51 -2.64 -10.87
CA ALA A 20 -2.63 -1.57 -10.41
C ALA A 20 -3.26 -0.88 -9.20
N ILE A 21 -2.45 -0.48 -8.24
CA ILE A 21 -2.88 0.19 -7.01
C ILE A 21 -1.95 1.34 -6.67
N ILE A 22 -2.48 2.35 -5.99
CA ILE A 22 -1.67 3.38 -5.33
C ILE A 22 -1.13 2.79 -4.03
N LEU A 23 0.15 3.04 -3.76
CA LEU A 23 0.83 2.71 -2.52
C LEU A 23 1.32 3.98 -1.80
N GLY A 24 2.07 3.78 -0.73
CA GLY A 24 2.78 4.83 -0.01
C GLY A 24 1.84 5.92 0.54
N GLY A 25 2.39 7.11 0.75
CA GLY A 25 1.65 8.22 1.35
C GLY A 25 0.42 8.65 0.54
N LEU A 26 0.40 8.44 -0.77
CA LEU A 26 -0.73 8.80 -1.65
C LEU A 26 -1.95 7.89 -1.46
N ALA A 27 -1.78 6.69 -0.90
CA ALA A 27 -2.90 5.78 -0.61
C ALA A 27 -3.64 6.15 0.69
N LEU A 28 -2.98 6.85 1.62
CA LEU A 28 -3.53 7.15 2.96
C LEU A 28 -4.89 7.85 2.97
N PRO A 29 -5.19 8.79 2.06
CA PRO A 29 -6.52 9.40 1.99
C PRO A 29 -7.65 8.39 1.76
N ALA A 30 -7.39 7.27 1.07
CA ALA A 30 -8.36 6.18 0.90
C ALA A 30 -8.76 5.52 2.24
N TYR A 31 -7.91 5.66 3.25
CA TYR A 31 -8.12 5.15 4.60
C TYR A 31 -8.45 6.27 5.59
N ASN A 32 -8.96 7.40 5.11
CA ASN A 32 -9.32 8.57 5.93
C ASN A 32 -8.13 9.14 6.72
N VAL A 33 -6.90 9.00 6.23
CA VAL A 33 -5.70 9.58 6.85
C VAL A 33 -5.13 10.67 5.93
N PHE A 34 -5.03 11.88 6.45
CA PHE A 34 -4.49 13.02 5.69
C PHE A 34 -2.97 13.05 5.79
N ARG A 35 -2.29 13.02 4.64
CA ARG A 35 -0.84 13.19 4.53
C ARG A 35 -0.51 13.93 3.25
N THR A 36 0.46 14.84 3.32
CA THR A 36 1.05 15.45 2.14
C THR A 36 2.26 14.63 1.72
N THR A 37 2.29 14.18 0.47
CA THR A 37 3.46 13.57 -0.14
C THR A 37 3.56 14.00 -1.60
N ILE A 38 4.78 14.04 -2.13
CA ILE A 38 5.05 14.26 -3.56
C ILE A 38 5.36 12.93 -4.24
N ASP A 39 5.86 11.96 -3.47
CA ASP A 39 6.24 10.63 -3.94
C ASP A 39 5.03 9.89 -4.51
N VAL A 40 5.20 9.33 -5.71
CA VAL A 40 4.16 8.57 -6.41
C VAL A 40 4.57 7.10 -6.45
N ASP A 41 3.99 6.31 -5.54
CA ASP A 41 4.18 4.86 -5.49
C ASP A 41 2.98 4.16 -6.14
N ILE A 42 3.24 3.36 -7.17
CA ILE A 42 2.21 2.56 -7.84
C ILE A 42 2.68 1.12 -7.85
N CYS A 43 1.87 0.19 -7.36
CA CYS A 43 2.17 -1.24 -7.47
C CYS A 43 1.33 -1.89 -8.56
N VAL A 44 1.97 -2.72 -9.38
CA VAL A 44 1.34 -3.46 -10.46
C VAL A 44 1.49 -4.96 -10.22
N TYR A 45 0.44 -5.72 -10.48
CA TYR A 45 0.47 -7.18 -10.36
C TYR A 45 0.81 -7.83 -11.70
N ILE A 46 2.10 -8.04 -11.94
CA ILE A 46 2.64 -8.67 -13.15
C ILE A 46 3.24 -10.03 -12.80
N LYS A 47 2.93 -11.06 -13.62
CA LYS A 47 3.31 -12.46 -13.34
C LYS A 47 4.49 -12.98 -14.16
N SER A 48 4.89 -12.28 -15.22
CA SER A 48 5.95 -12.75 -16.11
C SER A 48 6.73 -11.58 -16.73
N GLN A 49 7.94 -11.87 -17.19
CA GLN A 49 8.79 -10.87 -17.83
C GLN A 49 8.16 -10.36 -19.14
N GLU A 50 7.48 -11.22 -19.89
CA GLU A 50 6.85 -10.83 -21.16
C GLU A 50 5.77 -9.76 -20.96
N VAL A 51 4.96 -9.89 -19.91
CA VAL A 51 3.93 -8.89 -19.56
C VAL A 51 4.57 -7.60 -19.04
N LEU A 52 5.68 -7.71 -18.29
CA LEU A 52 6.44 -6.54 -17.84
C LEU A 52 7.03 -5.77 -19.02
N ASP A 53 7.62 -6.47 -19.99
CA ASP A 53 8.20 -5.89 -21.20
C ASP A 53 7.10 -5.19 -22.03
N GLU A 54 5.93 -5.82 -22.18
CA GLU A 54 4.78 -5.19 -22.85
C GLU A 54 4.31 -3.93 -22.13
N PHE A 55 4.20 -3.98 -20.80
CA PHE A 55 3.84 -2.82 -19.97
C PHE A 55 4.81 -1.65 -20.16
N ILE A 56 6.12 -1.91 -20.15
CA ILE A 56 7.16 -0.90 -20.36
C ILE A 56 7.07 -0.31 -21.78
N ILE A 57 6.85 -1.13 -22.80
CA ILE A 57 6.66 -0.66 -24.19
C ILE A 57 5.44 0.26 -24.27
N LYS A 58 4.33 -0.08 -23.61
CA LYS A 58 3.12 0.76 -23.61
C LYS A 58 3.31 2.06 -22.85
N LEU A 59 4.01 2.04 -21.71
CA LEU A 59 4.41 3.27 -21.01
C LEU A 59 5.24 4.18 -21.91
N LYS A 60 6.22 3.62 -22.64
CA LYS A 60 7.06 4.38 -23.58
C LYS A 60 6.23 5.06 -24.67
N ASN A 61 5.19 4.40 -25.20
CA ASN A 61 4.29 5.00 -26.19
C ASN A 61 3.51 6.22 -25.64
N GLU A 62 3.34 6.30 -24.31
CA GLU A 62 2.74 7.44 -23.61
C GLU A 62 3.78 8.52 -23.21
N ASN A 63 5.03 8.40 -23.69
CA ASN A 63 6.18 9.22 -23.29
C ASN A 63 6.50 9.11 -21.79
N ILE A 64 6.37 7.90 -21.26
CA ILE A 64 6.78 7.54 -19.89
C ILE A 64 7.97 6.59 -20.03
N ASP A 65 9.15 7.07 -19.67
CA ASP A 65 10.41 6.37 -19.87
C ASP A 65 10.97 5.84 -18.54
N THR A 66 11.81 4.81 -18.61
CA THR A 66 12.65 4.36 -17.49
C THR A 66 14.09 4.28 -17.94
N LEU A 67 15.03 4.62 -17.05
CA LEU A 67 16.47 4.48 -17.30
C LEU A 67 17.00 3.09 -16.91
N GLN A 68 16.15 2.29 -16.26
CA GLN A 68 16.49 0.95 -15.78
C GLN A 68 16.14 -0.10 -16.83
N GLN A 69 16.59 -1.34 -16.62
CA GLN A 69 16.11 -2.52 -17.33
C GLN A 69 15.32 -3.37 -16.32
N PRO A 70 14.02 -3.10 -16.11
CA PRO A 70 13.25 -3.79 -15.10
C PRO A 70 13.17 -5.29 -15.38
N LYS A 71 13.33 -6.09 -14.33
CA LYS A 71 13.17 -7.53 -14.37
C LYS A 71 12.12 -7.96 -13.37
N ILE A 72 11.42 -9.06 -13.65
CA ILE A 72 10.31 -9.54 -12.83
C ILE A 72 10.73 -9.87 -11.39
N GLU A 73 12.00 -10.18 -11.17
CA GLU A 73 12.59 -10.42 -9.84
C GLU A 73 12.87 -9.13 -9.04
N HIS A 74 12.93 -7.96 -9.68
CA HIS A 74 13.12 -6.69 -8.98
C HIS A 74 11.90 -6.34 -8.12
N ASP A 75 12.11 -5.59 -7.05
CA ASP A 75 11.01 -5.11 -6.21
C ASP A 75 10.28 -3.93 -6.86
N LEU A 76 11.03 -3.02 -7.50
CA LEU A 76 10.51 -1.83 -8.16
C LEU A 76 11.45 -1.31 -9.27
N PHE A 77 10.94 -0.36 -10.05
CA PHE A 77 11.71 0.50 -10.94
C PHE A 77 11.07 1.88 -11.04
N THR A 78 11.84 2.89 -11.40
CA THR A 78 11.38 4.28 -11.52
C THR A 78 11.04 4.61 -12.98
N VAL A 79 9.96 5.35 -13.16
CA VAL A 79 9.53 5.90 -14.44
C VAL A 79 9.43 7.42 -14.39
N PHE A 80 9.62 8.06 -15.54
CA PHE A 80 9.71 9.50 -15.66
C PHE A 80 8.82 9.99 -16.80
N ARG A 81 8.19 11.15 -16.59
CA ARG A 81 7.52 11.92 -17.64
C ARG A 81 7.72 13.41 -17.37
N GLN A 82 8.44 14.09 -18.24
CA GLN A 82 8.80 15.50 -18.08
C GLN A 82 9.48 15.73 -16.71
N ASN A 83 8.85 16.49 -15.80
CA ASN A 83 9.34 16.82 -14.47
C ASN A 83 8.62 16.02 -13.37
N SER A 84 8.08 14.85 -13.70
CA SER A 84 7.39 13.96 -12.76
C SER A 84 8.01 12.59 -12.80
N GLU A 85 8.10 11.96 -11.64
CA GLU A 85 8.58 10.60 -11.46
C GLU A 85 7.56 9.78 -10.66
N ALA A 86 7.61 8.46 -10.85
CA ALA A 86 6.87 7.50 -10.06
C ALA A 86 7.69 6.23 -9.87
N GLU A 87 7.57 5.61 -8.70
CA GLU A 87 8.05 4.26 -8.45
C GLU A 87 6.97 3.26 -8.85
N ILE A 88 7.35 2.33 -9.73
CA ILE A 88 6.54 1.19 -10.11
C ILE A 88 7.02 -0.03 -9.33
N TRP A 89 6.24 -0.39 -8.32
CA TRP A 89 6.46 -1.56 -7.48
C TRP A 89 5.90 -2.81 -8.15
N LEU A 90 6.69 -3.88 -8.24
CA LEU A 90 6.27 -5.22 -8.69
C LEU A 90 5.79 -6.09 -7.53
N LYS A 91 6.07 -5.66 -6.29
CA LYS A 91 5.61 -6.27 -5.04
C LYS A 91 4.98 -5.20 -4.15
N PRO A 92 3.99 -5.52 -3.30
CA PRO A 92 3.36 -4.53 -2.43
C PRO A 92 4.34 -3.85 -1.44
N CYS A 93 5.43 -4.53 -1.09
CA CYS A 93 6.58 -4.00 -0.36
C CYS A 93 7.78 -4.94 -0.54
N ASP A 94 8.91 -4.59 0.06
CA ASP A 94 10.16 -5.38 0.11
C ASP A 94 10.02 -6.73 0.84
N ALA A 95 9.06 -6.84 1.77
CA ALA A 95 8.94 -8.02 2.61
C ALA A 95 8.17 -9.20 1.98
N PHE A 96 7.22 -8.96 1.06
CA PHE A 96 6.37 -10.02 0.52
C PHE A 96 5.84 -9.71 -0.89
N THR A 97 5.44 -10.76 -1.60
CA THR A 97 4.87 -10.68 -2.94
C THR A 97 3.34 -10.65 -2.90
N TRP A 98 2.73 -10.29 -4.02
CA TRP A 98 1.30 -10.47 -4.24
C TRP A 98 0.85 -11.91 -4.03
N ASP A 99 -0.36 -12.06 -3.49
CA ASP A 99 -1.13 -13.29 -3.52
C ASP A 99 -2.55 -13.03 -4.03
N GLN A 100 -3.25 -14.11 -4.36
CA GLN A 100 -4.57 -14.03 -4.98
C GLN A 100 -5.61 -13.35 -4.09
N GLN A 101 -5.58 -13.56 -2.76
CA GLN A 101 -6.55 -12.94 -1.85
C GLN A 101 -6.35 -11.42 -1.78
N MET A 102 -5.10 -10.97 -1.86
CA MET A 102 -4.78 -9.54 -1.89
C MET A 102 -5.34 -8.88 -3.15
N VAL A 103 -5.18 -9.53 -4.31
CA VAL A 103 -5.73 -9.05 -5.59
C VAL A 103 -7.26 -9.00 -5.55
N GLU A 104 -7.90 -10.02 -4.99
CA GLU A 104 -9.36 -10.09 -4.85
C GLU A 104 -9.94 -9.05 -3.88
N LYS A 105 -9.12 -8.53 -2.95
CA LYS A 105 -9.50 -7.54 -1.95
C LYS A 105 -9.06 -6.10 -2.30
N ILE A 106 -8.52 -5.86 -3.49
CA ILE A 106 -8.24 -4.51 -3.99
C ILE A 106 -9.52 -3.67 -3.91
N GLN A 107 -9.39 -2.44 -3.42
CA GLN A 107 -10.50 -1.53 -3.20
C GLN A 107 -10.47 -0.39 -4.21
N HIS A 108 -11.65 0.04 -4.66
CA HIS A 108 -11.78 1.31 -5.38
C HIS A 108 -11.56 2.47 -4.42
N TYR A 109 -10.66 3.38 -4.78
CA TYR A 109 -10.48 4.64 -4.08
C TYR A 109 -11.20 5.78 -4.80
N THR A 110 -10.98 5.89 -6.11
CA THR A 110 -11.74 6.78 -7.00
C THR A 110 -12.21 6.00 -8.23
N GLU A 111 -12.84 6.67 -9.18
CA GLU A 111 -13.29 6.04 -10.43
C GLU A 111 -12.15 5.33 -11.17
N ASN A 112 -10.93 5.89 -11.13
CA ASN A 112 -9.80 5.43 -11.93
C ASN A 112 -8.67 4.80 -11.10
N PHE A 113 -8.74 4.89 -9.78
CA PHE A 113 -7.65 4.49 -8.90
C PHE A 113 -8.10 3.49 -7.85
N PHE A 114 -7.20 2.56 -7.60
CA PHE A 114 -7.39 1.46 -6.67
C PHE A 114 -6.33 1.49 -5.59
N VAL A 115 -6.61 0.88 -4.46
CA VAL A 115 -5.71 0.75 -3.32
C VAL A 115 -5.81 -0.67 -2.74
N LEU A 116 -4.88 -1.02 -1.85
CA LEU A 116 -5.01 -2.25 -1.06
C LEU A 116 -6.23 -2.18 -0.14
N SER A 117 -6.65 -3.35 0.36
CA SER A 117 -7.49 -3.38 1.55
C SER A 117 -6.78 -2.68 2.72
N ILE A 118 -7.55 -2.20 3.69
CA ILE A 118 -7.01 -1.56 4.89
C ILE A 118 -6.00 -2.49 5.59
N GLU A 119 -6.34 -3.79 5.65
CA GLU A 119 -5.53 -4.80 6.32
C GLU A 119 -4.22 -5.06 5.58
N ASP A 120 -4.27 -5.20 4.26
CA ASP A 120 -3.09 -5.45 3.44
C ASP A 120 -2.19 -4.21 3.39
N TYR A 121 -2.75 -2.99 3.41
CA TYR A 121 -1.96 -1.77 3.52
C TYR A 121 -1.28 -1.62 4.88
N ILE A 122 -1.97 -1.94 5.97
CA ILE A 122 -1.34 -2.00 7.30
C ILE A 122 -0.18 -3.01 7.27
N LEU A 123 -0.37 -4.17 6.63
CA LEU A 123 0.66 -5.19 6.53
C LEU A 123 1.91 -4.69 5.81
N THR A 124 1.79 -3.94 4.70
CA THR A 124 2.97 -3.39 4.01
C THR A 124 3.78 -2.46 4.93
N LYS A 125 3.11 -1.67 5.78
CA LYS A 125 3.77 -0.78 6.73
C LYS A 125 4.45 -1.51 7.89
N ILE A 126 3.82 -2.55 8.43
CA ILE A 126 4.43 -3.35 9.52
C ILE A 126 5.63 -4.13 8.99
N ALA A 127 5.54 -4.70 7.79
CA ALA A 127 6.51 -5.66 7.29
C ALA A 127 7.85 -5.04 6.82
N ARG A 128 7.89 -3.71 6.59
CA ARG A 128 9.11 -3.00 6.16
C ARG A 128 10.24 -3.16 7.16
N ALA A 129 11.41 -3.53 6.67
CA ALA A 129 12.61 -3.65 7.50
C ALA A 129 13.14 -2.28 7.97
N ASP A 130 12.89 -1.23 7.17
CA ASP A 130 13.30 0.16 7.41
C ASP A 130 12.18 1.02 8.04
N ARG A 131 11.18 0.38 8.65
CA ARG A 131 9.99 1.03 9.23
C ARG A 131 10.37 2.23 10.11
N SER A 132 9.83 3.40 9.76
CA SER A 132 10.07 4.66 10.46
C SER A 132 8.99 4.93 11.52
N SER A 133 9.21 5.94 12.36
CA SER A 133 8.16 6.44 13.27
C SER A 133 6.92 6.94 12.52
N ILE A 134 7.11 7.47 11.31
CA ILE A 134 6.02 7.95 10.47
C ILE A 134 5.14 6.78 10.01
N ASP A 135 5.72 5.62 9.72
CA ASP A 135 4.95 4.43 9.38
C ASP A 135 4.11 3.93 10.57
N ILE A 136 4.65 4.02 11.79
CA ILE A 136 3.91 3.71 13.02
C ILE A 136 2.73 4.67 13.18
N ASP A 137 2.97 5.98 13.02
CA ASP A 137 1.92 7.00 13.10
C ASP A 137 0.82 6.77 12.05
N ASP A 138 1.19 6.47 10.80
CA ASP A 138 0.23 6.09 9.74
C ASP A 138 -0.65 4.92 10.19
N ILE A 139 -0.03 3.83 10.69
CA ILE A 139 -0.76 2.63 11.13
C ILE A 139 -1.73 2.99 12.26
N LEU A 140 -1.28 3.74 13.27
CA LEU A 140 -2.14 4.14 14.39
C LEU A 140 -3.34 4.96 13.91
N GLN A 141 -3.13 5.93 13.02
CA GLN A 141 -4.21 6.75 12.47
C GLN A 141 -5.20 5.92 11.63
N ILE A 142 -4.70 4.99 10.81
CA ILE A 142 -5.57 4.07 10.06
C ILE A 142 -6.41 3.23 11.02
N LEU A 143 -5.79 2.68 12.06
CA LEU A 143 -6.50 1.88 13.07
C LEU A 143 -7.57 2.71 13.76
N ILE A 144 -7.29 3.95 14.17
CA ILE A 144 -8.26 4.86 14.79
C ILE A 144 -9.43 5.15 13.84
N ASN A 145 -9.13 5.60 12.62
CA ASN A 145 -10.13 6.09 11.69
C ASN A 145 -10.99 4.96 11.11
N ASN A 146 -10.49 3.73 11.09
CA ASN A 146 -11.15 2.60 10.45
C ASN A 146 -11.44 1.41 11.38
N HIS A 147 -11.32 1.55 12.70
CA HIS A 147 -11.51 0.43 13.64
C HIS A 147 -12.84 -0.32 13.50
N ASN A 148 -13.86 0.29 12.91
CA ASN A 148 -15.17 -0.33 12.63
C ASN A 148 -15.26 -1.01 11.26
N ASN A 149 -14.38 -0.65 10.32
CA ASN A 149 -14.37 -1.15 8.95
C ASN A 149 -13.31 -2.24 8.73
N ILE A 150 -12.33 -2.34 9.62
CA ILE A 150 -11.28 -3.37 9.56
C ILE A 150 -11.89 -4.77 9.77
N ASP A 151 -11.58 -5.67 8.85
CA ASP A 151 -11.73 -7.12 9.01
C ASP A 151 -10.59 -7.63 9.90
N TRP A 152 -10.84 -7.60 11.20
CA TRP A 152 -9.85 -8.00 12.21
C TRP A 152 -9.40 -9.45 12.10
N LYS A 153 -10.25 -10.35 11.58
CA LYS A 153 -9.88 -11.75 11.35
C LYS A 153 -8.88 -11.86 10.21
N TYR A 154 -9.15 -11.16 9.11
CA TYR A 154 -8.25 -11.11 7.98
C TYR A 154 -6.93 -10.42 8.32
N LEU A 155 -6.95 -9.30 9.04
CA LEU A 155 -5.73 -8.64 9.52
C LEU A 155 -4.88 -9.58 10.39
N ARG A 156 -5.51 -10.29 11.34
CA ARG A 156 -4.81 -11.27 12.19
C ARG A 156 -4.21 -12.41 11.37
N PHE A 157 -4.95 -12.91 10.37
CA PHE A 157 -4.44 -13.89 9.42
C PHE A 157 -3.19 -13.39 8.69
N ARG A 158 -3.22 -12.16 8.16
CA ARG A 158 -2.10 -11.52 7.45
C ARG A 158 -0.87 -11.32 8.33
N ILE A 159 -1.07 -10.83 9.55
CA ILE A 159 0.01 -10.64 10.53
C ILE A 159 0.67 -11.99 10.86
N ASN A 160 -0.12 -13.04 11.10
CA ASN A 160 0.41 -14.37 11.38
C ASN A 160 1.16 -14.97 10.18
N TRP A 161 0.65 -14.78 8.96
CA TRP A 161 1.29 -15.26 7.74
C TRP A 161 2.73 -14.75 7.58
N ARG A 162 3.03 -13.55 8.10
CA ARG A 162 4.35 -12.93 8.06
C ARG A 162 5.13 -12.98 9.39
N ASP A 163 4.60 -13.66 10.40
CA ASP A 163 5.16 -13.72 11.76
C ASP A 163 5.36 -12.33 12.40
N LEU A 164 4.48 -11.37 12.11
CA LEU A 164 4.57 -9.98 12.57
C LEU A 164 3.74 -9.71 13.84
N MET A 165 3.37 -10.76 14.57
CA MET A 165 2.48 -10.63 15.74
C MET A 165 3.09 -9.78 16.85
N GLN A 166 4.41 -9.92 17.07
CA GLN A 166 5.10 -9.15 18.09
C GLN A 166 5.23 -7.67 17.67
N ASP A 167 5.65 -7.40 16.42
CA ASP A 167 5.68 -6.05 15.86
C ASP A 167 4.35 -5.32 15.99
N PHE A 168 3.25 -5.99 15.63
CA PHE A 168 1.93 -5.38 15.72
C PHE A 168 1.52 -5.08 17.16
N LYS A 169 1.83 -5.98 18.11
CA LYS A 169 1.59 -5.72 19.54
C LYS A 169 2.40 -4.53 20.04
N ASP A 170 3.64 -4.38 19.59
CA ASP A 170 4.49 -3.25 19.98
C ASP A 170 3.96 -1.92 19.44
N ILE A 171 3.40 -1.92 18.22
CA ILE A 171 2.66 -0.76 17.70
C ILE A 171 1.43 -0.46 18.56
N LEU A 172 0.64 -1.47 18.94
CA LEU A 172 -0.56 -1.27 19.76
C LEU A 172 -0.24 -0.70 21.16
N ARG A 173 0.94 -0.98 21.72
CA ARG A 173 1.39 -0.39 22.99
C ARG A 173 1.53 1.14 22.93
N ALA A 174 1.70 1.72 21.73
CA ALA A 174 1.72 3.18 21.58
C ALA A 174 0.43 3.84 22.08
N PHE A 175 -0.73 3.16 21.96
CA PHE A 175 -1.99 3.64 22.51
C PHE A 175 -2.03 3.69 24.04
N GLU A 176 -1.22 2.89 24.73
CA GLU A 176 -1.21 2.81 26.20
C GLU A 176 -0.39 3.93 26.82
N ILE A 177 0.56 4.48 26.07
CA ILE A 177 1.52 5.52 26.52
C ILE A 177 1.00 6.93 26.21
N ASP A 178 -0.03 7.07 25.37
CA ASP A 178 -0.60 8.36 24.99
C ASP A 178 -1.23 9.10 26.19
N ILE A 179 -0.99 10.39 26.31
CA ILE A 179 -1.51 11.25 27.39
C ILE A 179 -2.99 11.59 27.15
N ASN A 180 -3.45 11.50 25.90
CA ASN A 180 -4.83 11.82 25.52
C ASN A 180 -5.79 10.68 25.88
N LYS A 181 -6.73 10.96 26.80
CA LYS A 181 -7.73 10.00 27.28
C LYS A 181 -8.65 9.46 26.18
N GLU A 182 -9.00 10.27 25.18
CA GLU A 182 -9.85 9.83 24.08
C GLU A 182 -9.12 8.81 23.20
N TYR A 183 -7.84 9.08 22.91
CA TYR A 183 -6.94 8.16 22.21
C TYR A 183 -6.81 6.83 22.97
N GLN A 184 -6.59 6.86 24.28
CA GLN A 184 -6.54 5.64 25.10
C GLN A 184 -7.85 4.83 25.06
N ILE A 185 -9.01 5.50 25.05
CA ILE A 185 -10.32 4.82 24.96
C ILE A 185 -10.46 4.11 23.62
N ILE A 186 -10.10 4.78 22.52
CA ILE A 186 -10.13 4.19 21.18
C ILE A 186 -9.13 3.04 21.09
N GLY A 187 -7.91 3.23 21.58
CA GLY A 187 -6.87 2.20 21.64
C GLY A 187 -7.33 0.94 22.38
N LYS A 188 -7.96 1.08 23.55
CA LYS A 188 -8.54 -0.05 24.28
C LYS A 188 -9.61 -0.79 23.46
N LYS A 189 -10.44 -0.08 22.70
CA LYS A 189 -11.41 -0.71 21.80
C LYS A 189 -10.73 -1.49 20.69
N ILE A 190 -9.70 -0.92 20.05
CA ILE A 190 -8.89 -1.57 19.00
C ILE A 190 -8.25 -2.84 19.54
N ILE A 191 -7.53 -2.76 20.67
CA ILE A 191 -6.87 -3.90 21.32
C ILE A 191 -7.89 -5.00 21.64
N ASN A 192 -9.06 -4.64 22.18
CA ASN A 192 -10.11 -5.59 22.48
C ASN A 192 -10.69 -6.27 21.23
N LYS A 193 -10.87 -5.54 20.12
CA LYS A 193 -11.32 -6.14 18.86
C LYS A 193 -10.30 -7.12 18.32
N PHE A 194 -9.02 -6.72 18.30
CA PHE A 194 -7.94 -7.58 17.84
C PHE A 194 -7.83 -8.87 18.67
N ASN A 195 -7.89 -8.78 20.00
CA ASN A 195 -7.79 -9.95 20.89
C ASN A 195 -8.98 -10.91 20.81
N LYS A 196 -10.15 -10.45 20.35
CA LYS A 196 -11.37 -11.26 20.20
C LYS A 196 -11.53 -11.90 18.83
N SER A 197 -10.66 -11.57 17.88
CA SER A 197 -10.76 -11.98 16.47
C SER A 197 -10.10 -13.31 16.17
#